data_AF-A0A0A5GG32-F1
#
_entry.id   AF-A0A0A5GG32-F1
#
_cell.length_a   1.000
_cell.length_b   1.000
_cell.length_c   1.000
_cell.angle_alpha   90.00
_cell.angle_beta   90.00
_cell.angle_gamma   90.00
#
_symmetry.space_group_name_H-M   'P 1'
#
loop_
_entity.id
_entity.type
_entity.pdbx_description
1 polymer ?
#
loop_
_entity_poly.entity_id
_entity_poly.type
_entity_poly.pdbx_seq_one_letter_code
_entity_poly.pdbx_strand_id
1 'polypeptide(L)' 'MYVISRKVRGTEETLKDSNSNSNKIFHNFSSAEILVKKLNLHTHSDKKWCVKKIKNKIEQ' A
#
# COMPACT_ATOMS: atom_id res chain seq x y z
N MET A 1 -3.99 10.24 -5.15
CA MET A 1 -4.36 9.16 -4.21
C MET A 1 -3.13 8.30 -3.95
N TYR A 2 -3.09 7.61 -2.83
CA TYR A 2 -1.99 6.75 -2.42
C TYR A 2 -2.54 5.38 -2.01
N VAL A 3 -1.78 4.33 -2.29
CA VAL A 3 -2.03 2.97 -1.81
C VAL A 3 -0.79 2.46 -1.11
N ILE A 4 -0.95 1.41 -0.33
CA ILE A 4 0.15 0.71 0.31
C ILE A 4 0.32 -0.61 -0.39
N SER A 5 1.53 -0.94 -0.81
CA SER A 5 1.84 -2.20 -1.50
C SER A 5 3.13 -2.81 -0.99
N ARG A 6 3.25 -4.13 -1.07
CA ARG A 6 4.48 -4.86 -0.80
C ARG A 6 4.77 -5.84 -1.93
N LYS A 7 6.03 -6.26 -2.06
CA LYS A 7 6.42 -7.35 -2.96
C LYS A 7 6.60 -8.62 -2.13
N VAL A 8 5.88 -9.68 -2.47
CA VAL A 8 6.00 -11.00 -1.84
C VAL A 8 6.26 -12.02 -2.92
N ARG A 9 7.45 -12.65 -2.88
CA ARG A 9 7.84 -13.72 -3.82
C ARG A 9 7.60 -13.35 -5.30
N GLY A 10 7.96 -12.13 -5.69
CA GLY A 10 7.78 -11.65 -7.08
C GLY A 10 6.41 -11.05 -7.38
N THR A 11 5.40 -11.30 -6.55
CA THR A 11 4.05 -10.75 -6.71
C THR A 11 3.90 -9.44 -5.94
N GLU A 12 3.24 -8.46 -6.52
CA GLU A 12 2.88 -7.23 -5.84
C GLU A 12 1.51 -7.35 -5.19
N GLU A 13 1.45 -7.19 -3.87
CA GLU A 13 0.21 -7.17 -3.12
C GLU A 13 -0.11 -5.75 -2.67
N THR A 14 -1.34 -5.29 -2.96
CA THR A 14 -1.84 -4.02 -2.45
C THR A 14 -2.65 -4.27 -1.17
N LEU A 15 -2.46 -3.40 -0.18
CA LEU A 15 -3.23 -3.43 1.06
C LEU A 15 -4.71 -3.18 0.74
N LYS A 16 -5.55 -4.15 1.07
CA LYS A 16 -6.99 -4.07 0.91
C LYS A 16 -7.66 -3.47 2.15
N ASP A 17 -8.86 -2.96 1.99
CA ASP A 17 -9.68 -2.58 3.12
C ASP A 17 -10.20 -3.83 3.85
N SER A 18 -10.24 -3.81 5.19
CA SER A 18 -10.62 -5.00 5.97
C SER A 18 -12.06 -5.46 5.68
N ASN A 19 -12.91 -4.55 5.19
CA ASN A 19 -14.33 -4.80 4.94
C ASN A 19 -14.65 -4.94 3.44
N SER A 20 -13.65 -4.98 2.56
CA SER A 20 -13.89 -5.03 1.12
C SER A 20 -12.74 -5.68 0.35
N ASN A 21 -13.04 -6.25 -0.81
CA ASN A 21 -12.01 -6.68 -1.76
C ASN A 21 -11.30 -5.50 -2.46
N SER A 22 -11.72 -4.27 -2.19
CA SER A 22 -11.13 -3.05 -2.73
C SER A 22 -9.80 -2.68 -2.08
N ASN A 23 -8.92 -2.08 -2.87
CA ASN A 23 -7.67 -1.52 -2.38
C ASN A 23 -7.93 -0.37 -1.40
N LYS A 24 -7.15 -0.31 -0.32
CA LYS A 24 -7.22 0.79 0.64
C LYS A 24 -6.58 2.03 0.05
N ILE A 25 -7.40 3.03 -0.24
CA ILE A 25 -6.97 4.30 -0.81
C ILE A 25 -6.80 5.33 0.29
N PHE A 26 -5.68 6.05 0.24
CA PHE A 26 -5.37 7.19 1.09
C PHE A 26 -5.37 8.47 0.26
N HIS A 27 -6.05 9.50 0.77
CA HIS A 27 -6.04 10.81 0.13
C HIS A 27 -4.78 11.61 0.46
N ASN A 28 -4.16 11.31 1.62
CA ASN A 28 -2.96 11.98 2.10
C ASN A 28 -1.79 11.01 2.24
N PHE A 29 -0.61 11.42 1.79
CA PHE A 29 0.62 10.64 1.88
C PHE A 29 0.99 10.34 3.33
N SER A 30 0.85 11.34 4.23
CA SER A 30 1.22 11.21 5.63
C SER A 30 0.46 10.07 6.33
N SER A 31 -0.85 9.96 6.07
CA SER A 31 -1.69 8.87 6.60
C SER A 31 -1.25 7.49 6.09
N ALA A 32 -0.86 7.40 4.82
CA ALA A 32 -0.33 6.16 4.25
C ALA A 32 1.04 5.80 4.85
N GLU A 33 1.91 6.78 5.03
CA GLU A 33 3.25 6.58 5.58
C GLU A 33 3.22 6.12 7.05
N ILE A 34 2.37 6.73 7.88
CA ILE A 34 2.16 6.33 9.27
C ILE A 34 1.76 4.86 9.34
N LEU A 35 0.85 4.41 8.46
CA LEU A 35 0.43 3.02 8.43
C LEU A 35 1.55 2.09 7.93
N VAL A 36 2.29 2.49 6.90
CA VAL A 36 3.46 1.72 6.43
C VAL A 36 4.49 1.53 7.53
N LYS A 37 4.80 2.57 8.31
CA LYS A 37 5.72 2.49 9.45
C LYS A 37 5.24 1.48 10.49
N LYS A 38 3.94 1.52 10.83
CA LYS A 38 3.31 0.57 11.76
C LYS A 38 3.35 -0.86 11.24
N LEU A 39 3.02 -1.07 9.96
CA LEU A 39 3.05 -2.39 9.33
C LEU A 39 4.48 -2.96 9.30
N ASN A 40 5.46 -2.12 8.96
CA ASN A 40 6.85 -2.54 8.87
C ASN A 40 7.52 -2.83 10.22
N LEU A 41 6.95 -2.37 11.34
CA LEU A 41 7.45 -2.70 12.68
C LEU A 41 7.40 -4.21 12.96
N HIS A 42 6.38 -4.89 12.43
CA HIS A 42 6.14 -6.32 12.62
C HIS A 42 6.38 -7.14 11.35
N THR A 43 6.93 -6.53 10.29
CA THR A 43 7.14 -7.20 9.01
C THR A 43 8.62 -7.50 8.80
N HIS A 44 8.93 -8.72 8.37
CA HIS A 44 10.28 -9.10 8.00
C HIS A 44 10.83 -8.24 6.85
N SER A 45 12.15 -8.07 6.82
CA SER A 45 12.84 -7.16 5.89
C SER A 45 12.58 -7.46 4.41
N ASP A 46 12.24 -8.70 4.06
CA ASP A 46 11.92 -9.17 2.71
C ASP A 46 10.49 -8.84 2.25
N LYS A 47 9.60 -8.42 3.16
CA LYS A 47 8.16 -8.20 2.90
C LYS A 47 7.70 -6.78 3.20
N LYS A 48 8.63 -5.82 3.21
CA LYS A 48 8.35 -4.43 3.57
C LYS A 48 7.24 -3.82 2.71
N TRP A 49 6.36 -3.12 3.37
CA TRP A 49 5.33 -2.28 2.78
C TRP A 49 5.91 -0.93 2.37
N CYS A 50 5.40 -0.41 1.26
CA CYS A 50 5.78 0.88 0.69
C CYS A 50 4.52 1.66 0.29
N VAL A 51 4.58 2.98 0.38
CA VAL A 51 3.52 3.85 -0.16
C VAL A 51 3.75 4.02 -1.66
N LYS A 52 2.70 3.83 -2.45
CA LYS A 52 2.69 4.14 -3.88
C LYS A 52 1.66 5.22 -4.18
N LYS A 53 2.07 6.19 -4.99
CA LYS A 53 1.14 7.17 -5.55
C LYS A 53 0.40 6.52 -6.72
N ILE A 54 -0.91 6.38 -6.61
CA ILE A 54 -1.73 6.03 -7.77
C ILE A 54 -1.89 7.31 -8.59
N LYS A 55 -1.27 7.33 -9.77
CA LYS A 55 -1.75 8.21 -10.85
C LYS A 55 -2.99 7.52 -11.39
N ASN A 56 -4.13 8.21 -11.43
CA ASN A 56 -5.20 7.76 -12.31
C ASN A 56 -4.60 7.74 -13.71
N LYS A 57 -4.21 6.57 -14.20
CA LYS A 57 -4.06 6.35 -15.63
C LYS A 57 -5.48 6.39 -16.17
N ILE A 58 -5.95 7.59 -16.48
CA ILE A 58 -6.83 7.77 -17.62
C ILE A 58 -5.89 7.56 -18.81
N GLU A 59 -5.60 6.31 -19.16
CA GLU A 59 -5.11 6.01 -20.49
C GLU A 59 -6.37 6.02 -21.36
N GLN A 60 -6.54 7.11 -22.11
CA GLN A 60 -7.41 7.19 -23.27
C GLN A 60 -6.84 6.37 -24.41
#